data_AF-A0A437KYQ2-F1
#
_entry.id   AF-A0A437KYQ2-F1
#
_cell.length_a   1.000
_cell.length_b   1.000
_cell.length_c   1.000
_cell.angle_alpha   90.00
_cell.angle_beta   90.00
_cell.angle_gamma   90.00
#
_symmetry.space_group_name_H-M   'P 1'
#
loop_
_entity.id
_entity.type
_entity.pdbx_description
1 polymer ?
#
loop_
_entity_poly.entity_id
_entity_poly.type
_entity_poly.pdbx_seq_one_letter_code
_entity_poly.pdbx_strand_id
1 'polypeptide(L)'
;MNTDSNTTRLPEGHPIRVYFQENDLIHSLLEELSNTNPEEDFQKYTNVFNELYMIEKRFARKENQLFPFLEKKNWVGPSQGMWSFHDNLREQFRLIRYYLKTQNPEKISTNTPFLVDGIYRLMHVEETVLFPNALDLLSEEDWIKMRVGEEEIGWMLPNTPAPFPAIEYVHPAEDVTPRELTFSLENTSHYDEGYMTVEQVNLLFKTIPLDLTYVDENDRVIFYNRGEERVFPRSAGIIGREVKFCHPPKSVGTVLRILDEFRKGTKNESSFWINYKERLIYIRYFAVRDANKNYKGVIEMSQDITDIKKIEGEKRLLDWE
;
A
#
# COMPACT_ATOMS: atom_id res chain seq x y z
N MET A 1 36.35 -22.39 4.35
CA MET A 1 35.15 -23.25 4.38
C MET A 1 34.37 -22.95 5.64
N ASN A 2 33.38 -22.07 5.52
CA ASN A 2 32.16 -21.98 6.33
C ASN A 2 31.34 -20.82 5.74
N THR A 3 30.73 -21.09 4.60
CA THR A 3 29.91 -20.16 3.81
C THR A 3 28.43 -20.54 3.83
N ASP A 4 28.00 -21.33 4.82
CA ASP A 4 26.60 -21.74 4.96
C ASP A 4 25.99 -21.23 6.28
N SER A 5 24.95 -20.41 6.14
CA SER A 5 23.69 -20.50 6.89
C SER A 5 23.33 -19.53 8.04
N ASN A 6 23.79 -18.27 8.07
CA ASN A 6 23.11 -17.26 8.91
C ASN A 6 21.82 -16.68 8.26
N THR A 7 21.70 -16.69 6.93
CA THR A 7 20.51 -16.18 6.21
C THR A 7 19.35 -17.18 6.15
N THR A 8 19.61 -18.49 6.19
CA THR A 8 18.58 -19.56 6.09
C THR A 8 17.86 -19.89 7.40
N ARG A 9 18.31 -19.37 8.55
CA ARG A 9 17.66 -19.63 9.85
C ARG A 9 16.56 -18.64 10.20
N LEU A 10 16.56 -17.44 9.61
CA LEU A 10 15.62 -16.39 9.93
C LEU A 10 14.41 -16.40 8.97
N PRO A 11 13.19 -16.18 9.49
CA PRO A 11 11.98 -16.14 8.67
C PRO A 11 12.08 -15.06 7.59
N GLU A 12 11.31 -15.24 6.52
CA GLU A 12 11.24 -14.26 5.45
C GLU A 12 10.71 -12.92 5.99
N GLY A 13 11.28 -11.81 5.49
CA GLY A 13 10.94 -10.47 5.98
C GLY A 13 11.60 -10.06 7.31
N HIS A 14 12.25 -10.99 8.04
CA HIS A 14 12.90 -10.66 9.30
C HIS A 14 13.92 -9.52 9.11
N PRO A 15 13.93 -8.47 9.96
CA PRO A 15 14.76 -7.29 9.71
C PRO A 15 16.26 -7.57 9.52
N ILE A 16 16.85 -8.44 10.34
CA ILE A 16 18.26 -8.89 10.16
C ILE A 16 18.49 -9.60 8.82
N ARG A 17 17.52 -10.41 8.35
CA ARG A 17 17.63 -11.05 7.04
C ARG A 17 17.60 -10.02 5.91
N VAL A 18 16.82 -8.95 6.05
CA VAL A 18 16.82 -7.82 5.11
C VAL A 18 18.17 -7.11 5.09
N TYR A 19 18.81 -6.89 6.25
CA TYR A 19 20.16 -6.34 6.29
C TYR A 19 21.18 -7.23 5.56
N PHE A 20 21.07 -8.56 5.66
CA PHE A 20 21.93 -9.46 4.89
C PHE A 20 21.64 -9.43 3.38
N GLN A 21 20.37 -9.33 2.96
CA GLN A 21 20.02 -9.17 1.55
C GLN A 21 20.59 -7.87 0.95
N GLU A 22 20.57 -6.80 1.74
CA GLU A 22 21.23 -5.54 1.35
C GLU A 22 22.76 -5.68 1.27
N ASN A 23 23.37 -6.56 2.06
CA ASN A 23 24.82 -6.81 1.97
C ASN A 23 25.20 -7.36 0.60
N ASP A 24 24.43 -8.32 0.07
CA ASP A 24 24.66 -8.87 -1.27
C ASP A 24 24.62 -7.78 -2.35
N LEU A 25 23.65 -6.87 -2.26
CA LEU A 25 23.54 -5.72 -3.16
C LEU A 25 24.74 -4.77 -3.00
N ILE A 26 25.10 -4.41 -1.76
CA ILE A 26 26.24 -3.54 -1.48
C ILE A 26 27.53 -4.15 -2.02
N HIS A 27 27.77 -5.45 -1.82
CA HIS A 27 28.93 -6.15 -2.37
C HIS A 27 29.02 -6.00 -3.89
N SER A 28 27.92 -6.23 -4.61
CA SER A 28 27.89 -6.08 -6.06
C SER A 28 28.19 -4.65 -6.52
N LEU A 29 27.62 -3.64 -5.84
CA LEU A 29 27.85 -2.23 -6.14
C LEU A 29 29.28 -1.79 -5.83
N LEU A 30 29.88 -2.29 -4.74
CA LEU A 30 31.27 -1.98 -4.38
C LEU A 30 32.25 -2.60 -5.38
N GLU A 31 32.01 -3.83 -5.83
CA GLU A 31 32.81 -4.48 -6.86
C GLU A 31 32.72 -3.72 -8.18
N GLU A 32 31.51 -3.34 -8.61
CA GLU A 32 31.31 -2.56 -9.83
C GLU A 32 31.97 -1.17 -9.73
N LEU A 33 31.83 -0.49 -8.59
CA LEU A 33 32.43 0.81 -8.34
C LEU A 33 33.97 0.73 -8.36
N SER A 34 34.54 -0.33 -7.80
CA SER A 34 36.00 -0.55 -7.74
C SER A 34 36.59 -0.89 -9.12
N ASN A 35 35.82 -1.56 -9.98
CA ASN A 35 36.21 -1.92 -11.34
C ASN A 35 35.95 -0.81 -12.38
N THR A 36 35.26 0.28 -11.99
CA THR A 36 34.95 1.38 -12.89
C THR A 36 35.97 2.51 -12.72
N ASN A 37 36.80 2.74 -13.74
CA ASN A 37 37.73 3.86 -13.75
C ASN A 37 36.97 5.17 -14.06
N PRO A 38 36.90 6.14 -13.13
CA PRO A 38 36.18 7.39 -13.34
C PRO A 38 36.83 8.30 -14.41
N GLU A 39 38.09 8.06 -14.78
CA GLU A 39 38.75 8.75 -15.89
C GLU A 39 38.30 8.22 -17.26
N GLU A 40 37.93 6.94 -17.34
CA GLU A 40 37.50 6.28 -18.59
C GLU A 40 35.98 6.34 -18.77
N ASP A 41 35.21 6.09 -17.71
CA ASP A 41 33.75 6.05 -17.74
C ASP A 41 33.14 6.76 -16.52
N PHE A 42 33.19 8.08 -16.57
CA PHE A 42 32.67 8.97 -15.53
C PHE A 42 31.16 8.80 -15.29
N GLN A 43 30.39 8.55 -16.36
CA GLN A 43 28.94 8.43 -16.26
C GLN A 43 28.54 7.13 -15.57
N LYS A 44 29.17 6.00 -15.94
CA LYS A 44 28.95 4.73 -15.25
C LYS A 44 29.32 4.83 -13.78
N TYR A 45 30.48 5.39 -13.46
CA TYR A 45 30.89 5.60 -12.07
C TYR A 45 29.83 6.40 -11.29
N THR A 46 29.33 7.49 -11.89
CA THR A 46 28.31 8.35 -11.26
C THR A 46 27.02 7.58 -10.96
N ASN A 47 26.58 6.72 -11.87
CA ASN A 47 25.37 5.93 -11.70
C ASN A 47 25.51 4.94 -10.55
N VAL A 48 26.58 4.13 -10.56
CA VAL A 48 26.86 3.13 -9.52
C VAL A 48 27.04 3.80 -8.15
N PHE A 49 27.72 4.95 -8.10
CA PHE A 49 27.89 5.73 -6.88
C PHE A 49 26.54 6.24 -6.32
N ASN A 50 25.63 6.70 -7.19
CA ASN A 50 24.31 7.16 -6.76
C ASN A 50 23.44 6.00 -6.25
N GLU A 51 23.54 4.82 -6.86
CA GLU A 51 22.88 3.62 -6.35
C GLU A 51 23.45 3.21 -5.00
N LEU A 52 24.78 3.19 -4.85
CA LEU A 52 25.43 2.89 -3.56
C LEU A 52 25.05 3.92 -2.48
N TYR A 53 24.87 5.19 -2.82
CA TYR A 53 24.46 6.23 -1.88
C TYR A 53 23.12 5.93 -1.19
N MET A 54 22.28 5.06 -1.76
CA MET A 54 21.06 4.59 -1.11
C MET A 54 21.31 3.84 0.20
N ILE A 55 22.56 3.44 0.48
CA ILE A 55 23.00 2.91 1.79
C ILE A 55 22.66 3.86 2.96
N GLU A 56 22.45 5.16 2.72
CA GLU A 56 21.98 6.08 3.75
C GLU A 56 20.66 5.62 4.40
N LYS A 57 19.77 4.99 3.63
CA LYS A 57 18.54 4.39 4.19
C LYS A 57 18.85 3.29 5.19
N ARG A 58 19.86 2.45 4.91
CA ARG A 58 20.34 1.42 5.83
C ARG A 58 20.86 2.03 7.12
N PHE A 59 21.60 3.15 7.04
CA PHE A 59 22.09 3.86 8.23
C PHE A 59 20.94 4.40 9.05
N ALA A 60 20.03 5.13 8.41
CA ALA A 60 18.84 5.71 9.05
C ALA A 60 17.97 4.63 9.71
N ARG A 61 17.77 3.46 9.09
CA ARG A 61 17.02 2.36 9.70
C ARG A 61 17.72 1.80 10.94
N LYS A 62 19.05 1.58 10.91
CA LYS A 62 19.76 1.12 12.11
C LYS A 62 19.69 2.15 13.23
N GLU A 63 19.92 3.42 12.89
CA GLU A 63 19.97 4.53 13.83
C GLU A 63 18.63 4.78 14.53
N ASN A 64 17.54 4.74 13.78
CA ASN A 64 16.21 5.10 14.28
C ASN A 64 15.33 3.90 14.64
N GLN A 65 15.63 2.70 14.13
CA GLN A 65 14.82 1.50 14.38
C GLN A 65 15.57 0.44 15.17
N LEU A 66 16.83 0.13 14.87
CA LEU A 66 17.53 -0.94 15.61
C LEU A 66 18.06 -0.46 16.97
N PHE A 67 18.79 0.65 16.98
CA PHE A 67 19.49 1.12 18.19
C PHE A 67 18.56 1.44 19.37
N PRO A 68 17.39 2.09 19.19
CA PRO A 68 16.50 2.37 20.32
C PRO A 68 16.02 1.12 21.06
N PHE A 69 15.91 -0.03 20.37
CA PHE A 69 15.55 -1.29 21.02
C PHE A 69 16.73 -1.91 21.76
N LEU A 70 17.95 -1.82 21.22
CA LEU A 70 19.17 -2.29 21.91
C LEU A 70 19.44 -1.46 23.17
N GLU A 71 19.22 -0.15 23.10
CA GLU A 71 19.37 0.77 24.23
C GLU A 71 18.37 0.47 25.35
N LYS A 72 17.12 0.12 25.02
CA LYS A 72 16.13 -0.37 26.00
C LYS A 72 16.58 -1.65 26.72
N LYS A 73 17.45 -2.46 26.11
CA LYS A 73 18.08 -3.63 26.73
C LYS A 73 19.42 -3.30 27.41
N ASN A 74 19.74 -2.01 27.60
CA ASN A 74 20.97 -1.49 28.19
C ASN A 74 22.25 -1.78 27.36
N TRP A 75 22.14 -2.05 26.06
CA TRP A 75 23.30 -2.23 25.18
C TRP A 75 23.53 -0.96 24.34
N VAL A 76 24.24 0.01 24.93
CA VAL A 76 24.45 1.36 24.37
C VAL A 76 25.75 1.53 23.57
N GLY A 77 26.68 0.56 23.67
CA GLY A 77 27.98 0.63 22.97
C GLY A 77 27.86 0.75 21.44
N PRO A 78 27.00 -0.05 20.77
CA PRO A 78 26.82 0.05 19.33
C PRO A 78 26.24 1.38 18.88
N SER A 79 25.29 1.96 19.61
CA SER A 79 24.67 3.23 19.23
C SER A 79 25.60 4.43 19.41
N GLN A 80 26.70 4.31 20.16
CA GLN A 80 27.69 5.40 20.23
C GLN A 80 28.81 5.21 19.20
N GLY A 81 29.33 3.99 19.08
CA GLY A 81 30.42 3.69 18.15
C GLY A 81 29.99 3.74 16.68
N MET A 82 28.81 3.20 16.36
CA MET A 82 28.36 3.05 14.98
C MET A 82 27.93 4.37 14.34
N TRP A 83 27.42 5.32 15.11
CA TRP A 83 27.09 6.65 14.58
C TRP A 83 28.32 7.39 14.08
N SER A 84 29.40 7.39 14.86
CA SER A 84 30.66 7.98 14.42
C SER A 84 31.21 7.32 13.14
N PHE A 85 30.96 6.02 12.99
CA PHE A 85 31.30 5.26 11.79
C PHE A 85 30.46 5.71 10.59
N HIS A 86 29.14 5.79 10.75
CA HIS A 86 28.23 6.27 9.70
C HIS A 86 28.56 7.70 9.29
N ASP A 87 28.83 8.57 10.26
CA ASP A 87 29.20 9.96 9.98
C ASP A 87 30.50 10.06 9.18
N ASN A 88 31.49 9.22 9.49
CA ASN A 88 32.71 9.14 8.67
C ASN A 88 32.41 8.73 7.22
N LEU A 89 31.56 7.73 7.01
CA LEU A 89 31.14 7.31 5.67
C LEU A 89 30.35 8.41 4.95
N ARG A 90 29.44 9.11 5.66
CA ARG A 90 28.69 10.25 5.12
C ARG A 90 29.62 11.36 4.63
N GLU A 91 30.70 11.66 5.37
CA GLU A 91 31.71 12.61 4.93
C GLU A 91 32.45 12.13 3.67
N GLN A 92 32.82 10.85 3.60
CA GLN A 92 33.45 10.28 2.39
C GLN A 92 32.52 10.35 1.17
N PHE A 93 31.22 10.03 1.34
CA PHE A 93 30.22 10.21 0.30
C PHE A 93 30.09 11.67 -0.13
N ARG A 94 30.04 12.63 0.81
CA ARG A 94 29.99 14.07 0.52
C ARG A 94 31.21 14.53 -0.27
N LEU A 95 32.40 14.06 0.10
CA LEU A 95 33.65 14.37 -0.58
C LEU A 95 33.67 13.87 -2.02
N ILE A 96 33.31 12.60 -2.25
CA ILE A 96 33.25 12.03 -3.60
C ILE A 96 32.17 12.74 -4.43
N ARG A 97 30.99 13.02 -3.85
CA ARG A 97 29.93 13.81 -4.52
C ARG A 97 30.40 15.20 -4.93
N TYR A 98 31.21 15.86 -4.10
CA TYR A 98 31.82 17.14 -4.44
C TYR A 98 32.76 17.01 -5.66
N TYR A 99 33.58 15.96 -5.72
CA TYR A 99 34.44 15.71 -6.87
C TYR A 99 33.68 15.29 -8.13
N LEU A 100 32.55 14.60 -7.99
CA LEU A 100 31.63 14.34 -9.11
C LEU A 100 31.07 15.65 -9.68
N LYS A 101 30.63 16.57 -8.81
CA LYS A 101 30.11 17.88 -9.23
C LYS A 101 31.17 18.76 -9.89
N THR A 102 32.41 18.71 -9.39
CA THR A 102 33.54 19.50 -9.92
C THR A 102 34.29 18.79 -11.05
N GLN A 103 33.82 17.62 -11.47
CA GLN A 103 34.40 16.81 -12.55
C GLN A 103 35.90 16.55 -12.36
N ASN A 104 36.28 16.08 -11.17
CA ASN A 104 37.67 15.77 -10.82
C ASN A 104 37.88 14.25 -10.66
N PRO A 105 38.10 13.50 -11.76
CA PRO A 105 38.21 12.04 -11.71
C PRO A 105 39.44 11.53 -10.96
N GLU A 106 40.58 12.24 -11.00
CA GLU A 106 41.79 11.89 -10.24
C GLU A 106 41.50 11.82 -8.73
N LYS A 107 40.79 12.83 -8.21
CA LYS A 107 40.40 12.86 -6.80
C LYS A 107 39.33 11.81 -6.48
N ILE A 108 38.44 11.48 -7.42
CA ILE A 108 37.50 10.36 -7.24
C ILE A 108 38.27 9.05 -7.11
N SER A 109 39.17 8.74 -8.04
CA SER A 109 40.01 7.53 -8.01
C SER A 109 40.81 7.42 -6.71
N THR A 110 41.33 8.53 -6.21
CA THR A 110 42.08 8.56 -4.94
C THR A 110 41.19 8.27 -3.73
N ASN A 111 39.95 8.77 -3.71
CA ASN A 111 39.08 8.71 -2.52
C ASN A 111 38.18 7.46 -2.49
N THR A 112 37.87 6.86 -3.64
CA THR A 112 36.98 5.69 -3.77
C THR A 112 37.43 4.50 -2.92
N PRO A 113 38.71 4.09 -2.90
CA PRO A 113 39.15 2.94 -2.11
C PRO A 113 38.88 3.11 -0.61
N PHE A 114 39.02 4.33 -0.07
CA PHE A 114 38.75 4.59 1.35
C PHE A 114 37.28 4.43 1.71
N LEU A 115 36.38 4.82 0.81
CA LEU A 115 34.93 4.60 0.95
C LEU A 115 34.60 3.11 0.90
N VAL A 116 35.14 2.40 -0.10
CA VAL A 116 34.92 0.96 -0.29
C VAL A 116 35.39 0.17 0.94
N ASP A 117 36.61 0.41 1.40
CA ASP A 117 37.15 -0.22 2.60
C ASP A 117 36.36 0.16 3.86
N GLY A 118 35.87 1.40 3.93
CA GLY A 118 35.00 1.86 5.00
C GLY A 118 33.70 1.06 5.08
N ILE A 119 33.02 0.86 3.95
CA ILE A 119 31.77 0.11 3.88
C ILE A 119 32.01 -1.37 4.18
N TYR A 120 33.09 -1.98 3.67
CA TYR A 120 33.43 -3.36 4.03
C TYR A 120 33.69 -3.53 5.53
N ARG A 121 34.41 -2.59 6.16
CA ARG A 121 34.61 -2.62 7.62
C ARG A 121 33.30 -2.47 8.37
N LEU A 122 32.40 -1.60 7.92
CA LEU A 122 31.06 -1.46 8.52
C LEU A 122 30.32 -2.80 8.48
N MET A 123 30.20 -3.40 7.29
CA MET A 123 29.51 -4.68 7.11
C MET A 123 30.12 -5.78 7.98
N HIS A 124 31.45 -5.85 8.06
CA HIS A 124 32.12 -6.83 8.91
C HIS A 124 31.74 -6.68 10.40
N VAL A 125 31.73 -5.45 10.94
CA VAL A 125 31.32 -5.20 12.33
C VAL A 125 29.84 -5.52 12.53
N GLU A 126 29.00 -5.22 11.54
CA GLU A 126 27.58 -5.56 11.59
C GLU A 126 27.36 -7.07 11.71
N GLU A 127 27.99 -7.85 10.86
CA GLU A 127 27.79 -9.31 10.78
C GLU A 127 28.41 -10.07 11.95
N THR A 128 29.55 -9.59 12.46
CA THR A 128 30.31 -10.29 13.51
C THR A 128 29.94 -9.85 14.92
N VAL A 129 29.46 -8.62 15.10
CA VAL A 129 29.17 -8.04 16.41
C VAL A 129 27.73 -7.57 16.51
N LEU A 130 27.27 -6.67 15.64
CA LEU A 130 25.97 -6.01 15.83
C LEU A 130 24.81 -7.00 15.77
N PHE A 131 24.69 -7.73 14.66
CA PHE A 131 23.54 -8.58 14.38
C PHE A 131 23.47 -9.83 15.29
N PRO A 132 24.58 -10.56 15.57
CA PRO A 132 24.52 -11.67 16.51
C PRO A 132 24.05 -11.25 17.91
N ASN A 133 24.63 -10.19 18.47
CA ASN A 133 24.22 -9.70 19.79
C ASN A 133 22.79 -9.13 19.77
N ALA A 134 22.37 -8.47 18.69
CA ALA A 134 20.99 -8.00 18.56
C ALA A 134 19.99 -9.16 18.56
N LEU A 135 20.29 -10.26 17.85
CA LEU A 135 19.47 -11.47 17.84
C LEU A 135 19.39 -12.13 19.22
N ASP A 136 20.46 -12.10 20.01
CA ASP A 136 20.49 -12.64 21.36
C ASP A 136 19.73 -11.76 22.39
N LEU A 137 19.69 -10.44 22.17
CA LEU A 137 19.11 -9.47 23.12
C LEU A 137 17.63 -9.13 22.87
N LEU A 138 17.20 -9.10 21.61
CA LEU A 138 15.86 -8.65 21.22
C LEU A 138 14.88 -9.81 21.10
N SER A 139 13.67 -9.62 21.62
CA SER A 139 12.58 -10.60 21.47
C SER A 139 11.93 -10.49 20.10
N GLU A 140 11.15 -11.51 19.72
CA GLU A 140 10.36 -11.48 18.48
C GLU A 140 9.41 -10.28 18.42
N GLU A 141 8.76 -9.92 19.53
CA GLU A 141 7.90 -8.73 19.62
C GLU A 141 8.66 -7.42 19.35
N ASP A 142 9.92 -7.34 19.80
CA ASP A 142 10.77 -6.17 19.54
C ASP A 142 11.04 -6.06 18.03
N TRP A 143 11.34 -7.17 17.35
CA TRP A 143 11.55 -7.23 15.91
C TRP A 143 10.30 -6.87 15.09
N ILE A 144 9.13 -7.32 15.53
CA ILE A 144 7.85 -6.98 14.89
C ILE A 144 7.59 -5.47 14.98
N LYS A 145 7.75 -4.87 16.16
CA LYS A 145 7.58 -3.41 16.35
C LYS A 145 8.59 -2.62 15.54
N MET A 146 9.83 -3.09 15.48
CA MET A 146 10.88 -2.46 14.68
C MET A 146 10.55 -2.47 13.19
N ARG A 147 10.06 -3.60 12.65
CA ARG A 147 9.71 -3.76 11.23
C ARG A 147 8.63 -2.77 10.77
N VAL A 148 7.69 -2.41 11.63
CA VAL A 148 6.66 -1.40 11.34
C VAL A 148 7.31 -0.02 11.15
N GLY A 149 8.27 0.35 11.99
CA GLY A 149 8.97 1.63 11.88
C GLY A 149 9.94 1.71 10.69
N GLU A 150 10.42 0.58 10.17
CA GLU A 150 11.26 0.54 8.97
C GLU A 150 10.52 0.97 7.69
N GLU A 151 9.18 0.86 7.64
CA GLU A 151 8.37 1.26 6.46
C GLU A 151 8.43 2.75 6.15
N GLU A 152 8.53 3.59 7.19
CA GLU A 152 8.61 5.05 7.03
C GLU A 152 9.93 5.49 6.38
N ILE A 153 11.02 4.77 6.68
CA ILE A 153 12.37 5.07 6.17
C ILE A 153 12.59 4.39 4.81
N GLY A 154 12.11 3.15 4.67
CA GLY A 154 12.25 2.33 3.48
C GLY A 154 13.62 1.67 3.31
N TRP A 155 13.78 0.97 2.19
CA TRP A 155 14.95 0.13 1.91
C TRP A 155 15.77 0.60 0.72
N MET A 156 17.04 0.16 0.67
CA MET A 156 17.88 0.33 -0.52
C MET A 156 17.65 -0.77 -1.55
N LEU A 157 16.94 -1.85 -1.17
CA LEU A 157 16.54 -2.90 -2.08
C LEU A 157 15.59 -2.35 -3.17
N PRO A 158 15.65 -2.87 -4.42
CA PRO A 158 14.76 -2.44 -5.49
C PRO A 158 13.27 -2.71 -5.20
N ASN A 159 13.00 -3.78 -4.45
CA ASN A 159 11.65 -4.20 -4.07
C ASN A 159 11.50 -4.12 -2.55
N THR A 160 10.29 -3.80 -2.11
CA THR A 160 9.92 -3.84 -0.69
C THR A 160 10.11 -5.27 -0.16
N PRO A 161 10.84 -5.46 0.96
CA PRO A 161 10.97 -6.77 1.58
C PRO A 161 9.63 -7.34 2.02
N ALA A 162 9.54 -8.67 2.10
CA ALA A 162 8.39 -9.35 2.69
C ALA A 162 8.05 -8.80 4.09
N PRO A 163 6.77 -8.81 4.50
CA PRO A 163 6.38 -8.35 5.83
C PRO A 163 6.91 -9.30 6.91
N PHE A 164 7.15 -8.76 8.11
CA PHE A 164 7.50 -9.55 9.29
C PHE A 164 6.67 -9.08 10.51
N PRO A 165 5.87 -9.98 11.12
CA PRO A 165 5.76 -11.41 10.83
C PRO A 165 5.16 -11.64 9.44
N ALA A 166 5.38 -12.83 8.87
CA ALA A 166 4.77 -13.18 7.60
C ALA A 166 3.25 -12.98 7.74
N ILE A 167 2.69 -12.06 6.96
CA ILE A 167 1.26 -11.82 6.98
C ILE A 167 0.65 -13.05 6.31
N GLU A 168 0.16 -13.98 7.13
CA GLU A 168 -0.88 -14.90 6.66
C GLU A 168 -2.00 -14.00 6.16
N TYR A 169 -2.31 -14.09 4.88
CA TYR A 169 -3.40 -13.33 4.31
C TYR A 169 -4.70 -13.75 5.02
N VAL A 170 -5.09 -12.97 6.02
CA VAL A 170 -6.41 -13.04 6.63
C VAL A 170 -7.29 -12.15 5.77
N HIS A 171 -8.26 -12.76 5.09
CA HIS A 171 -9.25 -12.01 4.33
C HIS A 171 -9.92 -11.02 5.30
N PRO A 172 -10.21 -9.74 4.94
CA PRO A 172 -10.82 -8.78 5.88
C PRO A 172 -12.08 -9.30 6.60
N ALA A 173 -12.83 -10.19 5.96
CA ALA A 173 -13.97 -10.90 6.55
C ALA A 173 -13.63 -11.86 7.72
N GLU A 174 -12.35 -12.11 7.98
CA GLU A 174 -11.81 -13.04 8.98
C GLU A 174 -10.91 -12.35 10.03
N ASP A 175 -10.64 -11.03 9.89
CA ASP A 175 -9.88 -10.27 10.90
C ASP A 175 -10.78 -9.96 12.11
N VAL A 176 -10.69 -10.81 13.12
CA VAL A 176 -11.41 -10.67 14.39
C VAL A 176 -10.57 -10.01 15.48
N THR A 177 -9.40 -9.42 15.15
CA THR A 177 -8.52 -8.82 16.16
C THR A 177 -9.17 -7.56 16.74
N PRO A 178 -9.49 -7.53 18.05
CA PRO A 178 -10.11 -6.36 18.66
C PRO A 178 -9.07 -5.24 18.74
N ARG A 179 -9.24 -4.20 17.94
CA ARG A 179 -8.48 -2.95 18.07
C ARG A 179 -9.24 -2.03 19.01
N GLU A 180 -8.53 -1.36 19.92
CA GLU A 180 -9.16 -0.30 20.72
C GLU A 180 -9.60 0.82 19.80
N LEU A 181 -10.92 1.04 19.72
CA LEU A 181 -11.50 2.09 18.92
C LEU A 181 -11.38 3.42 19.67
N THR A 182 -10.87 4.45 18.99
CA THR A 182 -10.64 5.79 19.55
C THR A 182 -11.89 6.66 19.59
N PHE A 183 -13.07 6.11 19.27
CA PHE A 183 -14.34 6.82 19.17
C PHE A 183 -15.49 6.05 19.84
N SER A 184 -16.56 6.77 20.21
CA SER A 184 -17.75 6.18 20.84
C SER A 184 -18.56 5.34 19.84
N LEU A 185 -19.03 4.17 20.28
CA LEU A 185 -19.93 3.30 19.52
C LEU A 185 -21.42 3.57 19.77
N GLU A 186 -21.74 4.57 20.58
CA GLU A 186 -23.13 4.88 20.94
C GLU A 186 -23.99 5.19 19.71
N ASN A 187 -25.15 4.53 19.59
CA ASN A 187 -26.09 4.66 18.46
C ASN A 187 -25.50 4.34 17.08
N THR A 188 -24.39 3.62 17.03
CA THR A 188 -23.82 3.10 15.78
C THR A 188 -24.30 1.69 15.49
N SER A 189 -24.34 1.32 14.21
CA SER A 189 -24.45 -0.06 13.75
C SER A 189 -23.10 -0.52 13.23
N HIS A 190 -22.73 -1.77 13.51
CA HIS A 190 -21.55 -2.41 12.93
C HIS A 190 -21.87 -2.87 11.50
N TYR A 191 -20.98 -2.55 10.56
CA TYR A 191 -21.02 -3.04 9.18
C TYR A 191 -19.95 -4.13 8.99
N ASP A 192 -19.73 -4.63 7.77
CA ASP A 192 -18.63 -5.59 7.51
C ASP A 192 -17.29 -5.05 8.01
N GLU A 193 -17.07 -3.74 7.86
CA GLU A 193 -15.95 -3.00 8.43
C GLU A 193 -16.42 -1.63 8.95
N GLY A 194 -16.17 -1.37 10.24
CA GLY A 194 -16.45 -0.08 10.88
C GLY A 194 -17.87 0.08 11.43
N TYR A 195 -18.12 1.29 11.96
CA TYR A 195 -19.33 1.63 12.70
C TYR A 195 -19.89 2.97 12.21
N MET A 196 -21.18 3.02 11.91
CA MET A 196 -21.84 4.27 11.50
C MET A 196 -23.23 4.41 12.13
N THR A 197 -23.63 5.65 12.40
CA THR A 197 -25.02 5.95 12.75
C THR A 197 -25.91 5.92 11.49
N VAL A 198 -27.21 5.71 11.69
CA VAL A 198 -28.20 5.78 10.58
C VAL A 198 -28.16 7.14 9.87
N GLU A 199 -27.89 8.23 10.60
CA GLU A 199 -27.76 9.56 10.03
C GLU A 199 -26.55 9.66 9.09
N GLN A 200 -25.38 9.17 9.50
CA GLN A 200 -24.18 9.17 8.66
C GLN A 200 -24.38 8.36 7.38
N VAL A 201 -25.06 7.21 7.47
CA VAL A 201 -25.41 6.40 6.29
C VAL A 201 -26.35 7.14 5.36
N ASN A 202 -27.37 7.83 5.89
CA ASN A 202 -28.26 8.66 5.08
C ASN A 202 -27.51 9.82 4.39
N LEU A 203 -26.55 10.45 5.07
CA LEU A 203 -25.71 11.50 4.48
C LEU A 203 -24.84 10.95 3.35
N LEU A 204 -24.17 9.81 3.57
CA LEU A 204 -23.38 9.15 2.52
C LEU A 204 -24.25 8.88 1.28
N PHE A 205 -25.41 8.26 1.46
CA PHE A 205 -26.34 7.97 0.37
C PHE A 205 -26.88 9.21 -0.34
N LYS A 206 -26.97 10.36 0.35
CA LYS A 206 -27.37 11.63 -0.24
C LYS A 206 -26.26 12.29 -1.06
N THR A 207 -25.01 12.08 -0.66
CA THR A 207 -23.82 12.74 -1.22
C THR A 207 -23.19 11.97 -2.38
N ILE A 208 -23.27 10.63 -2.41
CA ILE A 208 -22.69 9.86 -3.52
C ILE A 208 -23.32 10.28 -4.87
N PRO A 209 -22.52 10.45 -5.94
CA PRO A 209 -23.00 10.86 -7.26
C PRO A 209 -23.58 9.67 -8.04
N LEU A 210 -24.45 8.88 -7.38
CA LEU A 210 -25.06 7.67 -7.91
C LEU A 210 -26.53 7.60 -7.48
N ASP A 211 -27.41 7.25 -8.41
CA ASP A 211 -28.79 6.87 -8.11
C ASP A 211 -28.84 5.35 -7.88
N LEU A 212 -29.23 4.94 -6.68
CA LEU A 212 -29.36 3.57 -6.23
C LEU A 212 -30.83 3.22 -5.95
N THR A 213 -31.28 2.08 -6.43
CA THR A 213 -32.56 1.47 -6.05
C THR A 213 -32.32 0.01 -5.71
N TYR A 214 -32.74 -0.42 -4.52
CA TYR A 214 -32.62 -1.81 -4.08
C TYR A 214 -34.00 -2.48 -4.08
N VAL A 215 -34.02 -3.63 -4.76
CA VAL A 215 -35.14 -4.55 -4.88
C VAL A 215 -34.79 -5.80 -4.09
N ASP A 216 -35.64 -6.23 -3.17
CA ASP A 216 -35.39 -7.40 -2.33
C ASP A 216 -35.59 -8.74 -3.08
N GLU A 217 -35.39 -9.86 -2.39
CA GLU A 217 -35.60 -11.20 -2.94
C GLU A 217 -37.05 -11.49 -3.36
N ASN A 218 -38.02 -10.65 -2.98
CA ASN A 218 -39.44 -10.74 -3.29
C ASN A 218 -39.86 -9.80 -4.44
N ASP A 219 -38.88 -9.26 -5.18
CA ASP A 219 -39.06 -8.34 -6.30
C ASP A 219 -39.79 -7.03 -5.92
N ARG A 220 -39.64 -6.59 -4.66
CA ARG A 220 -40.20 -5.32 -4.15
C ARG A 220 -39.10 -4.29 -3.95
N VAL A 221 -39.39 -3.05 -4.32
CA VAL A 221 -38.48 -1.93 -4.06
C VAL A 221 -38.52 -1.61 -2.56
N ILE A 222 -37.42 -1.83 -1.84
CA ILE A 222 -37.36 -1.60 -0.39
C ILE A 222 -36.49 -0.39 -0.01
N PHE A 223 -35.64 0.07 -0.93
CA PHE A 223 -34.80 1.22 -0.70
C PHE A 223 -34.49 1.96 -2.00
N TYR A 224 -34.35 3.28 -1.90
CA TYR A 224 -33.69 4.11 -2.89
C TYR A 224 -32.99 5.26 -2.17
N ASN A 225 -31.81 5.69 -2.64
CA ASN A 225 -31.17 6.86 -2.05
C ASN A 225 -31.78 8.16 -2.57
N ARG A 226 -31.82 9.19 -1.72
CA ARG A 226 -32.29 10.53 -2.07
C ARG A 226 -31.11 11.42 -2.45
N GLY A 227 -30.41 11.09 -3.53
CA GLY A 227 -29.32 11.91 -4.06
C GLY A 227 -29.78 13.34 -4.38
N GLU A 228 -28.87 14.31 -4.28
CA GLU A 228 -29.14 15.71 -4.65
C GLU A 228 -29.19 15.88 -6.19
N GLU A 229 -28.38 15.13 -6.93
CA GLU A 229 -28.28 15.18 -8.39
C GLU A 229 -28.84 13.91 -9.05
N ARG A 230 -30.17 13.74 -9.03
CA ARG A 230 -30.81 12.54 -9.59
C ARG A 230 -31.04 12.64 -11.09
N VAL A 231 -30.78 11.53 -11.79
CA VAL A 231 -31.11 11.35 -13.20
C VAL A 231 -32.60 11.09 -13.38
N PHE A 232 -33.18 10.24 -12.52
CA PHE A 232 -34.59 9.85 -12.59
C PHE A 232 -35.37 10.24 -11.33
N PRO A 233 -36.50 10.95 -11.46
CA PRO A 233 -37.33 11.26 -10.31
C PRO A 233 -37.93 9.97 -9.72
N ARG A 234 -37.75 9.76 -8.42
CA ARG A 234 -38.45 8.73 -7.64
C ARG A 234 -39.30 9.39 -6.56
N SER A 235 -40.57 9.00 -6.49
CA SER A 235 -41.50 9.37 -5.41
C SER A 235 -41.50 8.33 -4.31
N ALA A 236 -41.78 8.73 -3.07
CA ALA A 236 -41.86 7.81 -1.92
C ALA A 236 -42.81 6.62 -2.15
N GLY A 237 -43.85 6.77 -2.97
CA GLY A 237 -44.83 5.71 -3.29
C GLY A 237 -44.29 4.51 -4.08
N ILE A 238 -43.00 4.48 -4.44
CA ILE A 238 -42.37 3.29 -5.02
C ILE A 238 -41.97 2.25 -3.97
N ILE A 239 -41.74 2.66 -2.72
CA ILE A 239 -41.36 1.74 -1.64
C ILE A 239 -42.48 0.73 -1.40
N GLY A 240 -42.13 -0.56 -1.36
CA GLY A 240 -43.03 -1.70 -1.25
C GLY A 240 -43.69 -2.15 -2.56
N ARG A 241 -43.51 -1.40 -3.65
CA ARG A 241 -44.11 -1.73 -4.96
C ARG A 241 -43.30 -2.81 -5.67
N GLU A 242 -43.98 -3.76 -6.30
CA GLU A 242 -43.31 -4.75 -7.16
C GLU A 242 -42.69 -4.11 -8.40
N VAL A 243 -41.48 -4.56 -8.77
CA VAL A 243 -40.70 -4.01 -9.89
C VAL A 243 -41.46 -4.02 -11.22
N LYS A 244 -42.29 -5.05 -11.44
CA LYS A 244 -43.08 -5.18 -12.67
C LYS A 244 -44.06 -4.04 -12.90
N PHE A 245 -44.50 -3.38 -11.82
CA PHE A 245 -45.40 -2.22 -11.91
C PHE A 245 -44.66 -0.89 -11.98
N CYS A 246 -43.34 -0.88 -11.77
CA CYS A 246 -42.51 0.32 -11.80
C CYS A 246 -42.01 0.67 -13.20
N HIS A 247 -42.20 -0.23 -14.18
CA HIS A 247 -41.70 -0.10 -15.54
C HIS A 247 -42.82 -0.07 -16.58
N PRO A 248 -42.66 0.67 -17.68
CA PRO A 248 -43.58 0.61 -18.82
C PRO A 248 -43.68 -0.80 -19.43
N PRO A 249 -44.83 -1.18 -20.03
CA PRO A 249 -45.02 -2.51 -20.62
C PRO A 249 -43.97 -2.90 -21.66
N LYS A 250 -43.41 -1.93 -22.39
CA LYS A 250 -42.38 -2.16 -23.41
C LYS A 250 -41.02 -2.60 -22.84
N SER A 251 -40.72 -2.31 -21.57
CA SER A 251 -39.42 -2.59 -20.94
C SER A 251 -39.50 -3.59 -19.79
N VAL A 252 -40.69 -3.81 -19.22
CA VAL A 252 -40.87 -4.72 -18.08
C VAL A 252 -40.39 -6.15 -18.37
N GLY A 253 -40.57 -6.65 -19.60
CA GLY A 253 -40.11 -7.98 -19.98
C GLY A 253 -38.59 -8.15 -19.89
N THR A 254 -37.83 -7.12 -20.26
CA THR A 254 -36.38 -7.11 -20.14
C THR A 254 -35.95 -7.12 -18.66
N VAL A 255 -36.61 -6.30 -17.83
CA VAL A 255 -36.31 -6.22 -16.40
C VAL A 255 -36.59 -7.56 -15.71
N LEU A 256 -37.75 -8.16 -15.98
CA LEU A 256 -38.10 -9.47 -15.42
C LEU A 256 -37.11 -10.57 -15.83
N ARG A 257 -36.60 -10.52 -17.07
CA ARG A 257 -35.55 -11.44 -17.53
C ARG A 257 -34.25 -11.25 -16.75
N ILE A 258 -33.84 -10.01 -16.48
CA ILE A 258 -32.65 -9.73 -15.66
C ILE A 258 -32.81 -10.33 -14.26
N LEU A 259 -33.95 -10.10 -13.60
CA LEU A 259 -34.21 -10.66 -12.27
C LEU A 259 -34.17 -12.19 -12.27
N ASP A 260 -34.76 -12.84 -13.28
CA ASP A 260 -34.78 -14.30 -13.42
C ASP A 260 -33.37 -14.88 -13.63
N GLU A 261 -32.57 -14.30 -14.53
CA GLU A 261 -31.18 -14.75 -14.76
C GLU A 261 -30.30 -14.54 -13.51
N PHE A 262 -30.52 -13.46 -12.76
CA PHE A 262 -29.79 -13.23 -11.52
C PHE A 262 -30.21 -14.21 -10.43
N ARG A 263 -31.51 -14.50 -10.31
CA ARG A 263 -32.02 -15.49 -9.35
C ARG A 263 -31.47 -16.88 -9.64
N LYS A 264 -31.38 -17.27 -10.92
CA LYS A 264 -30.77 -18.53 -11.37
C LYS A 264 -29.26 -18.59 -11.21
N GLY A 265 -28.60 -17.44 -11.06
CA GLY A 265 -27.14 -17.36 -10.97
C GLY A 265 -26.39 -17.48 -12.29
N THR A 266 -27.09 -17.41 -13.42
CA THR A 266 -26.50 -17.43 -14.77
C THR A 266 -25.86 -16.09 -15.13
N LYS A 267 -26.29 -15.00 -14.48
CA LYS A 267 -25.73 -13.65 -14.59
C LYS A 267 -25.62 -13.01 -13.21
N ASN A 268 -24.66 -12.11 -13.03
CA ASN A 268 -24.49 -11.30 -11.81
C ASN A 268 -24.52 -9.80 -12.07
N GLU A 269 -24.37 -9.38 -13.33
CA GLU A 269 -24.52 -7.99 -13.74
C GLU A 269 -25.18 -7.87 -15.11
N SER A 270 -25.76 -6.70 -15.35
CA SER A 270 -26.27 -6.26 -16.66
C SER A 270 -26.15 -4.75 -16.73
N SER A 271 -25.74 -4.21 -17.88
CA SER A 271 -25.59 -2.77 -18.04
C SER A 271 -26.06 -2.29 -19.40
N PHE A 272 -26.49 -1.03 -19.45
CA PHE A 272 -26.80 -0.31 -20.67
C PHE A 272 -26.64 1.19 -20.44
N TRP A 273 -26.58 1.95 -21.53
CA TRP A 273 -26.47 3.40 -21.49
C TRP A 273 -27.49 4.04 -22.42
N ILE A 274 -28.02 5.18 -22.01
CA ILE A 274 -29.00 5.94 -22.77
C ILE A 274 -28.64 7.42 -22.79
N ASN A 275 -28.97 8.09 -23.89
CA ASN A 275 -28.95 9.55 -23.93
C ASN A 275 -30.28 10.07 -23.38
N TYR A 276 -30.20 10.92 -22.35
CA TYR A 276 -31.36 11.53 -21.71
C TYR A 276 -31.07 12.99 -21.38
N LYS A 277 -31.88 13.91 -21.91
CA LYS A 277 -31.69 15.37 -21.74
C LYS A 277 -30.24 15.82 -22.00
N GLU A 278 -29.66 15.39 -23.13
CA GLU A 278 -28.29 15.71 -23.55
C GLU A 278 -27.18 15.16 -22.63
N ARG A 279 -27.53 14.35 -21.62
CA ARG A 279 -26.61 13.63 -20.76
C ARG A 279 -26.54 12.15 -21.16
N LEU A 280 -25.37 11.55 -21.01
CA LEU A 280 -25.15 10.11 -21.18
C LEU A 280 -25.27 9.41 -19.83
N ILE A 281 -26.34 8.64 -19.66
CA ILE A 281 -26.64 7.94 -18.42
C ILE A 281 -26.20 6.49 -18.54
N TYR A 282 -25.37 6.04 -17.62
CA TYR A 282 -24.97 4.65 -17.49
C TYR A 282 -25.78 3.96 -16.39
N ILE A 283 -26.47 2.87 -16.75
CA ILE A 283 -27.38 2.13 -15.88
C ILE A 283 -26.86 0.70 -15.74
N ARG A 284 -26.71 0.24 -14.50
CA ARG A 284 -26.22 -1.09 -14.15
C ARG A 284 -27.16 -1.77 -13.17
N TYR A 285 -27.28 -3.08 -13.29
CA TYR A 285 -27.98 -3.95 -12.35
C TYR A 285 -26.97 -4.96 -11.81
N PHE A 286 -27.02 -5.20 -10.51
CA PHE A 286 -26.17 -6.18 -9.82
C PHE A 286 -27.02 -7.12 -9.00
N ALA A 287 -26.74 -8.42 -9.10
CA ALA A 287 -27.32 -9.41 -8.21
C ALA A 287 -26.73 -9.25 -6.80
N VAL A 288 -27.58 -9.03 -5.80
CA VAL A 288 -27.17 -9.03 -4.40
C VAL A 288 -27.25 -10.45 -3.88
N ARG A 289 -26.19 -10.91 -3.20
CA ARG A 289 -26.12 -12.25 -2.62
C ARG A 289 -25.56 -12.22 -1.21
N ASP A 290 -25.99 -13.16 -0.38
CA ASP A 290 -25.38 -13.37 0.93
C ASP A 290 -24.05 -14.17 0.82
N ALA A 291 -23.38 -14.37 1.95
CA ALA A 291 -22.11 -15.11 2.03
C ALA A 291 -22.21 -16.56 1.46
N ASN A 292 -23.40 -17.16 1.50
CA ASN A 292 -23.67 -18.49 0.95
C ASN A 292 -24.08 -18.45 -0.53
N LYS A 293 -23.94 -17.29 -1.19
CA LYS A 293 -24.32 -17.02 -2.59
C LYS A 293 -25.82 -17.11 -2.87
N ASN A 294 -26.67 -17.08 -1.85
CA ASN A 294 -28.11 -17.04 -2.05
C ASN A 294 -28.53 -15.68 -2.60
N TYR A 295 -29.44 -15.67 -3.57
CA TYR A 295 -29.98 -14.42 -4.12
C TYR A 295 -30.77 -13.65 -3.06
N LYS A 296 -30.39 -12.39 -2.84
CA LYS A 296 -31.02 -11.46 -1.90
C LYS A 296 -31.68 -10.26 -2.57
N GLY A 297 -31.58 -10.15 -3.89
CA GLY A 297 -32.23 -9.08 -4.63
C GLY A 297 -31.35 -8.49 -5.72
N VAL A 298 -31.71 -7.27 -6.11
CA VAL A 298 -31.03 -6.50 -7.16
C VAL A 298 -30.81 -5.07 -6.74
N ILE A 299 -29.60 -4.58 -6.95
CA ILE A 299 -29.30 -3.15 -6.94
C ILE A 299 -29.30 -2.64 -8.38
N GLU A 300 -30.16 -1.67 -8.66
CA GLU A 300 -30.06 -0.78 -9.82
C GLU A 300 -29.20 0.42 -9.45
N MET A 301 -28.21 0.74 -10.28
CA MET A 301 -27.34 1.90 -10.18
C MET A 301 -27.42 2.73 -11.46
N SER A 302 -27.66 4.03 -11.37
CA SER A 302 -27.57 4.96 -12.51
C SER A 302 -26.59 6.09 -12.21
N GLN A 303 -25.81 6.48 -13.23
CA GLN A 303 -24.83 7.58 -13.13
C GLN A 303 -24.82 8.40 -14.41
N ASP A 304 -24.77 9.73 -14.29
CA ASP A 304 -24.42 10.61 -15.41
C ASP A 304 -22.90 10.54 -15.62
N ILE A 305 -22.48 9.97 -16.76
CA ILE A 305 -21.06 9.81 -17.11
C ILE A 305 -20.60 10.83 -18.16
N THR A 306 -21.42 11.84 -18.46
CA THR A 306 -21.15 12.83 -19.53
C THR A 306 -19.82 13.53 -19.32
N ASP A 307 -19.60 14.04 -18.11
CA ASP A 307 -18.39 14.81 -17.80
C ASP A 307 -17.21 13.90 -17.46
N ILE A 308 -17.48 12.71 -16.90
CA ILE A 308 -16.46 11.66 -16.71
C ILE A 308 -15.83 11.29 -18.06
N LYS A 309 -16.63 11.19 -19.13
CA LYS A 309 -16.15 10.85 -20.46
C LYS A 309 -15.29 11.94 -21.13
N LYS A 310 -15.24 13.15 -20.56
CA LYS A 310 -14.40 14.27 -21.03
C LYS A 310 -13.04 14.33 -20.34
N ILE A 311 -12.81 13.50 -19.31
CA ILE A 311 -11.54 13.47 -18.59
C ILE A 311 -10.46 12.92 -19.52
N GLU A 312 -9.39 13.69 -19.70
CA GLU A 312 -8.20 13.33 -20.46
C GLU A 312 -6.94 13.64 -19.65
N GLY A 313 -5.85 12.93 -19.92
CA GLY A 313 -4.58 13.10 -19.20
C GLY A 313 -4.69 12.73 -17.71
N GLU A 314 -4.01 13.48 -16.85
CA GLU A 314 -3.96 13.23 -15.41
C GLU A 314 -4.09 14.54 -14.62
N LYS A 315 -4.89 14.53 -13.55
CA LYS A 315 -4.95 15.60 -12.55
C LYS A 315 -4.47 15.06 -11.21
N ARG A 316 -3.19 15.29 -10.88
CA ARG A 316 -2.53 14.72 -9.68
C ARG A 316 -2.62 15.61 -8.43
N LEU A 317 -3.03 16.87 -8.59
CA LEU A 317 -3.11 17.86 -7.52
C LEU A 317 -4.43 18.63 -7.58
N LEU A 318 -4.83 19.19 -6.44
CA LEU A 318 -5.98 20.08 -6.33
C LEU A 318 -5.74 21.36 -7.15
N ASP A 319 -6.81 21.90 -7.72
CA ASP A 319 -6.80 23.12 -8.51
C ASP A 319 -8.00 23.93 -8.05
N TRP A 320 -7.80 24.64 -6.94
CA TRP A 320 -8.76 25.51 -6.29
C TRP A 320 -8.09 26.90 -6.21
N GLU A 321 -8.34 27.76 -7.20
CA GLU A 321 -8.18 29.21 -7.05
C GLU A 321 -9.37 29.82 -6.28
#